data_AF-A0A560R3L9-F1
#
_entry.id   AF-A0A560R3L9-F1
#
_cell.length_a   1.000
_cell.length_b   1.000
_cell.length_c   1.000
_cell.angle_alpha   90.00
_cell.angle_beta   90.00
_cell.angle_gamma   90.00
#
_symmetry.space_group_name_H-M   'P 1'
#
loop_
_entity.id
_entity.type
_entity.pdbx_description
1 polymer ?
#
loop_
_entity_poly.entity_id
_entity_poly.type
_entity_poly.pdbx_seq_one_letter_code
_entity_poly.pdbx_strand_id
1 'polypeptide(L)'
;MNIYVRFAMCLAFHAAGCIAYVFLNDVVVVAYKAFNGGFTTRGVGIGIAHYMFIYIFFGVNLVVALFPNLWAKLGVLSVMVSWILFTMVPDNPLRALFYTVAQGGVTLLAILVTQVIELRWERRALIRQAMPVNSMQGAVA
;
A
#
# COMPACT_ATOMS: atom_id res chain seq x y z
N MET A 1 3.21 5.91 -20.11
CA MET A 1 4.05 6.55 -19.08
C MET A 1 5.44 5.93 -19.16
N ASN A 2 6.53 6.71 -19.02
CA ASN A 2 7.88 6.13 -18.98
C ASN A 2 8.03 5.26 -17.71
N ILE A 3 8.74 4.15 -17.83
CA ILE A 3 8.97 3.17 -16.76
C ILE A 3 9.57 3.80 -15.49
N TYR A 4 10.47 4.78 -15.62
CA TYR A 4 11.05 5.48 -14.46
C TYR A 4 10.04 6.32 -13.69
N VAL A 5 9.17 7.05 -14.40
CA VAL A 5 8.10 7.88 -13.80
C VAL A 5 7.11 6.99 -13.05
N ARG A 6 6.78 5.85 -13.66
CA ARG A 6 5.91 4.84 -13.06
C ARG A 6 6.49 4.31 -11.74
N PHE A 7 7.76 3.90 -11.75
CA PHE A 7 8.41 3.40 -10.54
C PHE A 7 8.52 4.47 -9.47
N ALA A 8 8.92 5.69 -9.82
CA ALA A 8 9.00 6.80 -8.87
C ALA A 8 7.62 7.10 -8.24
N MET A 9 6.55 7.10 -9.06
CA MET A 9 5.19 7.28 -8.57
C MET A 9 4.77 6.16 -7.63
N CYS A 10 4.94 4.90 -8.02
CA CYS A 10 4.60 3.76 -7.16
C CYS A 10 5.37 3.82 -5.84
N LEU A 11 6.68 4.06 -5.89
CA LEU A 11 7.50 4.18 -4.70
C LEU A 11 7.02 5.32 -3.79
N ALA A 12 6.67 6.49 -4.35
CA ALA A 12 6.18 7.62 -3.57
C ALA A 12 4.86 7.30 -2.84
N PHE A 13 3.89 6.67 -3.50
CA PHE A 13 2.62 6.29 -2.86
C PHE A 13 2.79 5.22 -1.78
N HIS A 14 3.64 4.22 -2.04
CA HIS A 14 3.94 3.18 -1.05
C HIS A 14 4.74 3.73 0.15
N ALA A 15 5.71 4.62 -0.08
CA ALA A 15 6.44 5.31 0.98
C ALA A 15 5.53 6.21 1.82
N ALA A 16 4.65 6.99 1.17
CA ALA A 16 3.66 7.81 1.86
C ALA A 16 2.72 6.95 2.72
N GLY A 17 2.26 5.81 2.20
CA GLY A 17 1.49 4.84 2.97
C GLY A 17 2.26 4.29 4.18
N CYS A 18 3.54 3.95 4.00
CA CYS A 18 4.39 3.49 5.09
C CYS A 18 4.53 4.52 6.20
N ILE A 19 4.79 5.78 5.84
CA ILE A 19 4.88 6.90 6.78
C ILE A 19 3.54 7.09 7.50
N ALA A 20 2.42 7.12 6.77
CA ALA A 20 1.09 7.26 7.34
C ALA A 20 0.76 6.14 8.33
N TYR A 21 1.17 4.90 8.03
CA TYR A 21 1.02 3.77 8.93
C TYR A 21 1.79 3.95 10.23
N VAL A 22 3.03 4.45 10.19
CA VAL A 22 3.84 4.70 11.40
C VAL A 22 3.11 5.68 12.32
N PHE A 23 2.67 6.83 11.79
CA PHE A 23 1.90 7.80 12.57
C PHE A 23 0.59 7.23 13.11
N LEU A 24 -0.15 6.48 12.29
CA LEU A 24 -1.39 5.84 12.72
C LEU A 24 -1.13 4.84 13.86
N ASN A 25 -0.05 4.06 13.76
CA ASN A 25 0.34 3.11 14.79
C ASN A 25 0.62 3.80 16.12
N ASP A 26 1.42 4.87 16.11
CA ASP A 26 1.74 5.64 17.31
C ASP A 26 0.49 6.20 17.98
N VAL A 27 -0.41 6.81 17.18
CA VAL A 27 -1.68 7.35 17.68
C VAL A 27 -2.54 6.26 18.31
N VAL A 28 -2.66 5.10 17.65
CA VAL A 28 -3.44 3.96 18.16
C VAL A 28 -2.84 3.41 19.44
N VAL A 29 -1.52 3.32 19.54
CA VAL A 29 -0.83 2.88 20.76
C VAL A 29 -1.10 3.85 21.91
N VAL A 30 -1.01 5.16 21.68
CA VAL A 30 -1.29 6.18 22.70
C VAL A 30 -2.75 6.09 23.16
N ALA A 31 -3.69 6.06 22.22
CA ALA A 31 -5.12 5.94 22.52
C ALA A 31 -5.42 4.65 23.29
N TYR A 32 -4.89 3.51 22.83
CA TYR A 32 -5.11 2.22 23.47
C TYR A 32 -4.62 2.20 24.93
N LYS A 33 -3.44 2.78 25.20
CA LYS A 33 -2.93 2.92 26.57
C LYS A 33 -3.83 3.81 27.44
N ALA A 34 -4.34 4.91 26.88
CA ALA A 34 -5.22 5.83 27.60
C ALA A 34 -6.57 5.20 27.99
N PHE A 35 -7.16 4.39 27.10
CA PHE A 35 -8.47 3.76 27.36
C PHE A 35 -8.39 2.45 28.15
N ASN A 36 -7.31 1.68 28.04
CA ASN A 36 -7.23 0.32 28.60
C ASN A 36 -6.20 0.16 29.73
N GLY A 37 -5.60 1.24 30.22
CA GLY A 37 -4.67 1.19 31.37
C GLY A 37 -3.30 0.58 31.06
N GLY A 38 -2.93 0.46 29.79
CA GLY A 38 -1.63 -0.06 29.32
C GLY A 38 -1.69 -1.47 28.72
N PHE A 39 -0.57 -1.92 28.13
CA PHE A 39 -0.45 -3.30 27.64
C PHE A 39 -0.09 -4.24 28.80
N THR A 40 -1.03 -4.53 29.69
CA THR A 40 -0.76 -5.32 30.89
C THR A 40 -0.52 -6.81 30.56
N THR A 41 0.43 -7.41 31.28
CA THR A 41 0.92 -8.82 31.30
C THR A 41 1.99 -9.31 30.31
N ARG A 42 2.22 -8.70 29.13
CA ARG A 42 3.30 -9.12 28.19
C ARG A 42 4.13 -7.98 27.55
N GLY A 43 4.16 -6.81 28.19
CA GLY A 43 4.65 -5.53 27.66
C GLY A 43 6.01 -5.50 26.94
N VAL A 44 6.97 -6.36 27.30
CA VAL A 44 8.33 -6.36 26.70
C VAL A 44 8.38 -7.09 25.35
N GLY A 45 7.55 -8.12 25.14
CA GLY A 45 7.46 -8.83 23.84
C GLY A 45 6.68 -8.05 22.77
N ILE A 46 5.95 -7.01 23.17
CA ILE A 46 5.06 -6.24 22.29
C ILE A 46 5.84 -5.32 21.37
N GLY A 47 6.93 -4.71 21.86
CA GLY A 47 7.81 -3.85 21.06
C GLY A 47 8.58 -4.63 19.98
N ILE A 48 9.18 -5.77 20.33
CA ILE A 48 10.00 -6.56 19.39
C ILE A 48 9.14 -7.17 18.27
N ALA A 49 7.98 -7.75 18.60
CA ALA A 49 7.06 -8.28 17.60
C ALA A 49 6.57 -7.15 16.66
N HIS A 50 6.32 -5.96 17.20
CA HIS A 50 5.90 -4.80 16.43
C HIS A 50 6.95 -4.34 15.40
N TYR A 51 8.22 -4.26 15.80
CA TYR A 51 9.30 -3.88 14.86
C TYR A 51 9.43 -4.88 13.71
N MET A 52 9.29 -6.18 13.97
CA MET A 52 9.31 -7.21 12.93
C MET A 52 8.19 -6.99 11.89
N PHE A 53 6.95 -6.76 12.33
CA PHE A 53 5.83 -6.50 11.40
C PHE A 53 5.99 -5.18 10.64
N ILE A 54 6.61 -4.15 11.23
CA ILE A 54 6.95 -2.92 10.52
C ILE A 54 7.96 -3.18 9.40
N TYR A 55 9.05 -3.88 9.69
CA TYR A 55 10.10 -4.13 8.69
C TYR A 55 9.61 -5.02 7.56
N ILE A 56 8.82 -6.05 7.86
CA ILE A 56 8.17 -6.88 6.84
C ILE A 56 7.25 -6.02 5.98
N PHE A 57 6.45 -5.16 6.59
CA PHE A 57 5.54 -4.26 5.86
C PHE A 57 6.28 -3.29 4.94
N PHE A 58 7.40 -2.72 5.38
CA PHE A 58 8.25 -1.87 4.53
C PHE A 58 8.87 -2.66 3.38
N GLY A 59 9.41 -3.84 3.66
CA GLY A 59 9.96 -4.73 2.64
C GLY A 59 8.91 -5.13 1.61
N VAL A 60 7.71 -5.51 2.04
CA VAL A 60 6.58 -5.83 1.18
C VAL A 60 6.17 -4.62 0.33
N ASN A 61 6.04 -3.42 0.91
CA ASN A 61 5.66 -2.23 0.14
C ASN A 61 6.72 -1.82 -0.88
N LEU A 62 8.00 -1.98 -0.56
CA LEU A 62 9.09 -1.81 -1.52
C LEU A 62 8.95 -2.81 -2.67
N VAL A 63 8.80 -4.09 -2.36
CA VAL A 63 8.65 -5.16 -3.36
C VAL A 63 7.42 -4.92 -4.24
N VAL A 64 6.27 -4.59 -3.65
CA VAL A 64 5.02 -4.28 -4.36
C VAL A 64 5.17 -3.05 -5.26
N ALA A 65 5.89 -2.00 -4.82
CA ALA A 65 6.13 -0.81 -5.61
C ALA A 65 6.98 -1.10 -6.88
N LEU A 66 7.86 -2.09 -6.81
CA LEU A 66 8.74 -2.49 -7.92
C LEU A 66 8.08 -3.49 -8.89
N PHE A 67 7.03 -4.19 -8.48
CA PHE A 67 6.35 -5.13 -9.36
C PHE A 67 5.50 -4.41 -10.42
N PRO A 68 5.62 -4.77 -11.71
CA PRO A 68 4.79 -4.17 -12.75
C PRO A 68 3.41 -4.83 -12.90
N ASN A 69 3.22 -6.04 -12.38
CA ASN A 69 2.00 -6.82 -12.56
C ASN A 69 1.05 -6.68 -11.36
N LEU A 70 -0.20 -6.27 -11.60
CA LEU A 70 -1.22 -6.14 -10.56
C LEU A 70 -1.46 -7.44 -9.78
N TRP A 71 -1.55 -8.57 -10.47
CA TRP A 71 -1.77 -9.87 -9.82
C TRP A 71 -0.61 -10.25 -8.91
N ALA A 72 0.63 -9.93 -9.30
CA ALA A 72 1.79 -10.12 -8.43
C ALA A 72 1.70 -9.24 -7.18
N LYS A 73 1.32 -7.96 -7.33
CA LYS A 73 1.11 -7.05 -6.20
C LYS A 73 0.07 -7.58 -5.21
N LEU A 74 -1.09 -8.03 -5.72
CA LEU A 74 -2.17 -8.58 -4.91
C LEU A 74 -1.79 -9.93 -4.27
N GLY A 75 -1.00 -10.75 -4.97
CA GLY A 75 -0.44 -11.99 -4.42
C GLY A 75 0.47 -11.72 -3.23
N VAL A 76 1.43 -10.80 -3.38
CA VAL A 76 2.35 -10.42 -2.29
C VAL A 76 1.59 -9.82 -1.11
N LEU A 77 0.60 -8.94 -1.37
CA LEU A 77 -0.29 -8.41 -0.33
C LEU A 77 -1.04 -9.53 0.40
N SER A 78 -1.63 -10.47 -0.34
CA SER A 78 -2.37 -11.61 0.23
C SER A 78 -1.46 -12.45 1.13
N VAL A 79 -0.24 -12.75 0.68
CA VAL A 79 0.76 -13.49 1.47
C VAL A 79 1.08 -12.76 2.76
N MET A 80 1.30 -11.44 2.72
CA MET A 80 1.56 -10.65 3.93
C MET A 80 0.38 -10.70 4.91
N VAL A 81 -0.84 -10.50 4.43
CA VAL A 81 -2.06 -10.52 5.28
C VAL A 81 -2.29 -11.91 5.87
N SER A 82 -2.19 -12.97 5.08
CA SER A 82 -2.31 -14.35 5.55
C SER A 82 -1.24 -14.69 6.58
N TRP A 83 0.00 -14.24 6.38
CA TRP A 83 1.08 -14.42 7.36
C TRP A 83 0.77 -13.73 8.69
N ILE A 84 0.30 -12.48 8.66
CA ILE A 84 -0.10 -11.75 9.87
C ILE A 84 -1.22 -12.50 10.60
N LEU A 85 -2.26 -12.94 9.89
CA LEU A 85 -3.36 -13.70 10.50
C LEU A 85 -2.87 -15.01 11.12
N PHE A 86 -2.10 -15.80 10.37
CA PHE A 86 -1.59 -17.07 10.83
C PHE A 86 -0.72 -16.93 12.09
N THR A 87 0.11 -15.90 12.16
CA THR A 87 1.04 -15.68 13.28
C THR A 87 0.42 -15.00 14.49
N MET A 88 -0.55 -14.10 14.31
CA MET A 88 -1.08 -13.27 15.39
C MET A 88 -2.46 -13.70 15.89
N VAL A 89 -3.30 -14.36 15.09
CA VAL A 89 -4.66 -14.73 15.53
C VAL A 89 -4.67 -15.64 16.77
N PRO A 90 -3.81 -16.66 16.91
CA PRO A 90 -3.86 -17.56 18.07
C PRO A 90 -3.61 -16.85 19.41
N ASP A 91 -2.62 -15.94 19.45
CA ASP A 91 -2.16 -15.33 20.71
C ASP A 91 -2.62 -13.88 20.90
N ASN A 92 -2.86 -13.15 19.80
CA ASN A 92 -3.08 -11.69 19.80
C ASN A 92 -4.09 -11.26 18.71
N PRO A 93 -5.35 -11.74 18.74
CA PRO A 93 -6.32 -11.54 17.66
C PRO A 93 -6.65 -10.06 17.39
N LEU A 94 -6.70 -9.22 18.43
CA LEU A 94 -6.94 -7.78 18.27
C LEU A 94 -5.80 -7.08 17.50
N ARG A 95 -4.54 -7.48 17.77
CA ARG A 95 -3.38 -6.96 17.04
C ARG A 95 -3.35 -7.49 15.61
N ALA A 96 -3.73 -8.75 15.41
CA ALA A 96 -3.88 -9.33 14.08
C ALA A 96 -4.86 -8.50 13.24
N LEU A 97 -6.04 -8.20 13.78
CA LEU A 97 -7.04 -7.35 13.14
C LEU A 97 -6.47 -5.97 12.80
N PHE A 98 -5.84 -5.30 13.76
CA PHE A 98 -5.25 -3.98 13.53
C PHE A 98 -4.19 -4.02 12.42
N TYR A 99 -3.22 -4.94 12.49
CA TYR A 99 -2.15 -5.01 11.50
C TYR A 99 -2.66 -5.38 10.12
N THR A 100 -3.57 -6.35 10.00
CA THR A 100 -4.16 -6.71 8.72
C THR A 100 -4.94 -5.57 8.08
N VAL A 101 -5.80 -4.89 8.84
CA VAL A 101 -6.59 -3.78 8.33
C VAL A 101 -5.70 -2.58 8.01
N ALA A 102 -4.80 -2.20 8.92
CA ALA A 102 -3.96 -1.02 8.73
C ALA A 102 -2.88 -1.26 7.66
N GLN A 103 -2.04 -2.30 7.81
CA GLN A 103 -0.97 -2.58 6.85
C GLN A 103 -1.53 -3.08 5.51
N GLY A 104 -2.48 -3.99 5.55
CA GLY A 104 -3.12 -4.52 4.34
C GLY A 104 -3.92 -3.44 3.62
N GLY A 105 -4.72 -2.65 4.34
CA GLY A 105 -5.52 -1.56 3.77
C GLY A 105 -4.67 -0.46 3.16
N VAL A 106 -3.61 0.00 3.83
CA VAL A 106 -2.69 1.00 3.28
C VAL A 106 -1.99 0.49 2.02
N THR A 107 -1.50 -0.76 2.04
CA THR A 107 -0.84 -1.36 0.87
C THR A 107 -1.81 -1.51 -0.29
N LEU A 108 -3.04 -2.00 -0.03
CA LEU A 108 -4.09 -2.13 -1.03
C LEU A 108 -4.45 -0.77 -1.63
N LEU A 109 -4.62 0.25 -0.80
CA LEU A 109 -4.95 1.60 -1.26
C LEU A 109 -3.85 2.17 -2.15
N ALA A 110 -2.57 1.99 -1.79
CA ALA A 110 -1.44 2.39 -2.64
C ALA A 110 -1.44 1.65 -3.99
N ILE A 111 -1.73 0.35 -4.00
CA ILE A 111 -1.90 -0.42 -5.24
C ILE A 111 -3.04 0.18 -6.08
N LEU A 112 -4.24 0.33 -5.51
CA LEU A 112 -5.42 0.79 -6.24
C LEU A 112 -5.23 2.19 -6.81
N VAL A 113 -4.69 3.13 -6.02
CA VAL A 113 -4.44 4.50 -6.47
C VAL A 113 -3.46 4.52 -7.64
N THR A 114 -2.33 3.79 -7.53
CA THR A 114 -1.33 3.75 -8.60
C THR A 114 -1.87 3.06 -9.85
N GLN A 115 -2.66 1.99 -9.73
CA GLN A 115 -3.33 1.35 -10.87
C GLN A 115 -4.34 2.26 -11.56
N VAL A 116 -5.16 2.99 -10.80
CA VAL A 116 -6.11 3.95 -11.38
C VAL A 116 -5.39 5.04 -12.17
N ILE A 117 -4.25 5.53 -11.68
CA ILE A 117 -3.44 6.52 -12.39
C ILE A 117 -2.86 5.93 -13.68
N GLU A 118 -2.30 4.71 -13.62
CA GLU A 118 -1.77 4.00 -14.80
C GLU A 118 -2.84 3.82 -15.88
N LEU A 119 -4.00 3.26 -15.54
CA LEU A 119 -5.12 3.05 -16.46
C LEU A 119 -5.65 4.35 -17.07
N ARG A 120 -5.77 5.41 -16.24
CA ARG A 120 -6.18 6.73 -16.73
C ARG A 120 -5.16 7.32 -17.71
N TRP A 121 -3.87 7.09 -17.48
CA TRP A 121 -2.81 7.56 -18.38
C TRP A 121 -2.85 6.84 -19.72
N GLU A 122 -2.97 5.51 -19.71
CA GLU A 122 -3.07 4.69 -20.92
C GLU A 122 -4.30 5.07 -21.74
N ARG A 123 -5.46 5.21 -21.09
CA ARG A 123 -6.70 5.65 -21.75
C ARG A 123 -6.54 7.01 -22.44
N ARG A 124 -5.86 7.98 -21.79
CA ARG A 124 -5.58 9.30 -22.40
C ARG A 124 -4.63 9.19 -23.59
N ALA A 125 -3.62 8.31 -23.52
CA ALA A 125 -2.70 8.09 -24.63
C ALA A 125 -3.40 7.50 -25.86
N LEU A 126 -4.28 6.52 -25.65
CA LEU A 126 -5.09 5.93 -26.72
C LEU A 126 -6.04 6.94 -27.37
N ILE A 127 -6.73 7.76 -26.56
CA ILE A 127 -7.61 8.82 -27.09
C ILE A 127 -6.82 9.84 -27.93
N ARG A 128 -5.61 10.21 -27.51
CA ARG A 128 -4.74 11.12 -28.28
C ARG A 128 -4.30 10.53 -29.62
N GLN A 129 -4.03 9.23 -29.67
CA GLN A 129 -3.66 8.53 -30.91
C GLN A 129 -4.86 8.36 -31.84
N ALA A 130 -6.06 8.17 -31.30
CA ALA A 130 -7.29 7.97 -32.06
C ALA A 130 -7.91 9.26 -32.63
N MET A 131 -7.40 10.45 -32.28
CA MET A 131 -7.77 11.70 -32.95
C MET A 131 -6.87 11.90 -34.18
N PRO A 132 -7.35 11.63 -35.41
CA PRO A 132 -6.58 11.90 -36.61
C PRO A 132 -6.44 13.42 -36.77
N VAL A 133 -5.23 13.85 -37.14
CA VAL A 133 -4.96 15.17 -37.70
C VAL A 133 -5.70 15.26 -39.04
N ASN A 134 -7.02 15.53 -39.02
CA ASN A 134 -7.80 15.72 -40.25
C ASN A 134 -8.59 17.04 -40.27
N SER A 135 -8.18 18.03 -39.47
CA SER A 135 -8.79 19.37 -39.48
C SER A 135 -7.90 20.46 -40.10
N MET A 136 -6.75 20.13 -40.70
CA MET A 136 -5.86 21.11 -41.34
C MET A 136 -5.68 20.93 -42.86
N GLN A 137 -6.51 20.11 -43.53
CA GLN A 137 -6.44 19.92 -44.98
C GLN A 137 -7.76 20.14 -45.74
N GLY A 138 -8.84 20.49 -45.04
CA GLY A 138 -10.15 20.80 -45.65
C GLY A 138 -10.52 22.28 -45.73
N ALA A 139 -9.65 23.20 -45.31
CA ALA A 139 -9.92 24.65 -45.31
C ALA A 139 -9.18 25.42 -46.42
N VAL A 140 -8.55 24.70 -47.36
CA VAL A 140 -7.94 25.26 -48.57
C VAL A 140 -8.40 24.43 -49.76
N ALA A 141 -9.70 24.56 -50.10
CA ALA A 141 -10.26 24.10 -51.35
C ALA A 141 -11.32 25.13 -51.81
#